data_AF-A0A3B5BL98-F1
#
_entry.id   AF-A0A3B5BL98-F1
#
_cell.length_a   1.000
_cell.length_b   1.000
_cell.length_c   1.000
_cell.angle_alpha   90.00
_cell.angle_beta   90.00
_cell.angle_gamma   90.00
#
_symmetry.space_group_name_H-M   'P 1'
#
loop_
_entity.id
_entity.type
_entity.pdbx_description
1 polymer ?
#
loop_
_entity_poly.entity_id
_entity_poly.type
_entity_poly.pdbx_seq_one_letter_code
_entity_poly.pdbx_strand_id
1 'polypeptide(L)'
;MIEEGSKRGKAMVEKRQLFMEMRAQNFDVIRLSTYRTACKLRFVQKRCNLHLVDVWNMIEAFRDNGLNTLDHNAEINVSRLETILSSIYYQLNKRLPTTHQINVEQSIGLLLNFMVATYDSESHGKLTVFSMKAMLATMCGGKIVDKLRYIFSQISDSSGAMVFAKFDQFLREVLKLPTAVFEALCLPRRCHVTAAFVACPPSTSSLL
;
A
#
# COMPACT_ATOMS: atom_id res chain seq x y z
N MET A 1 -15.76 13.15 -31.90
CA MET A 1 -14.51 13.29 -31.11
C MET A 1 -14.71 13.93 -29.72
N ILE A 2 -15.93 14.01 -29.16
CA ILE A 2 -16.18 14.67 -27.85
C ILE A 2 -16.16 13.67 -26.66
N GLU A 3 -16.26 12.37 -26.91
CA GLU A 3 -16.30 11.34 -25.85
C GLU A 3 -14.95 11.03 -25.18
N GLU A 4 -13.82 11.17 -25.87
CA GLU A 4 -12.51 10.84 -25.28
C GLU A 4 -12.05 11.85 -24.22
N GLY A 5 -12.39 13.13 -24.38
CA GLY A 5 -12.10 14.18 -23.39
C GLY A 5 -12.87 13.98 -22.08
N SER A 6 -14.10 13.48 -22.16
CA SER A 6 -14.95 13.18 -20.99
C SER A 6 -14.46 11.96 -20.20
N LYS A 7 -14.00 10.91 -20.90
CA LYS A 7 -13.39 9.73 -20.25
C LYS A 7 -12.07 10.07 -19.55
N ARG A 8 -11.22 10.90 -20.18
CA ARG A 8 -9.94 11.33 -19.60
C ARG A 8 -10.12 12.28 -18.42
N GLY A 9 -11.14 13.14 -18.45
CA GLY A 9 -11.53 13.98 -17.31
C GLY A 9 -12.09 13.18 -16.13
N LYS A 10 -12.99 12.21 -16.39
CA LYS A 10 -13.52 11.29 -15.35
C LYS A 10 -12.43 10.41 -14.75
N ALA A 11 -11.53 9.86 -15.56
CA ALA A 11 -10.40 9.07 -15.09
C ALA A 11 -9.42 9.89 -14.23
N MET A 12 -9.22 11.18 -14.53
CA MET A 12 -8.36 12.04 -13.70
C MET A 12 -9.01 12.41 -12.36
N VAL A 13 -10.33 12.58 -12.34
CA VAL A 13 -11.12 12.81 -11.12
C VAL A 13 -11.11 11.55 -10.24
N GLU A 14 -11.33 10.37 -10.82
CA GLU A 14 -11.21 9.09 -10.10
C GLU A 14 -9.78 8.82 -9.59
N LYS A 15 -8.75 9.13 -10.40
CA LYS A 15 -7.35 8.96 -10.03
C LYS A 15 -6.92 9.84 -8.84
N ARG A 16 -7.59 10.98 -8.63
CA ARG A 16 -7.32 11.90 -7.50
C ARG A 16 -8.34 11.79 -6.38
N GLN A 17 -9.40 11.01 -6.56
CA GLN A 17 -10.52 10.89 -5.60
C GLN A 17 -10.03 10.55 -4.20
N LEU A 18 -9.14 9.57 -4.09
CA LEU A 18 -8.57 9.12 -2.81
C LEU A 18 -7.90 10.27 -2.04
N PHE A 19 -7.09 11.08 -2.72
CA PHE A 19 -6.37 12.20 -2.11
C PHE A 19 -7.29 13.38 -1.78
N MET A 20 -8.31 13.63 -2.61
CA MET A 20 -9.33 14.65 -2.32
C MET A 20 -10.15 14.30 -1.09
N GLU A 21 -10.63 13.06 -0.99
CA GLU A 21 -11.36 12.56 0.19
C GLU A 21 -10.49 12.59 1.44
N MET A 22 -9.21 12.20 1.33
CA MET A 22 -8.26 12.25 2.44
C MET A 22 -8.04 13.68 2.95
N ARG A 23 -7.91 14.65 2.04
CA ARG A 23 -7.74 16.07 2.41
C ARG A 23 -8.97 16.62 3.13
N ALA A 24 -10.17 16.16 2.76
CA ALA A 24 -11.42 16.56 3.41
C ALA A 24 -11.53 16.07 4.87
N GLN A 25 -10.76 15.06 5.28
CA GLN A 25 -10.75 14.57 6.67
C GLN A 25 -10.00 15.51 7.64
N ASN A 26 -9.32 16.56 7.16
CA ASN A 26 -8.60 17.55 7.98
C ASN A 26 -7.60 16.94 8.98
N PHE A 27 -6.92 15.85 8.59
CA PHE A 27 -5.87 15.25 9.42
C PHE A 27 -4.70 16.21 9.73
N ASP A 28 -4.56 17.31 8.98
CA ASP A 28 -3.54 18.34 9.19
C ASP A 28 -3.66 19.08 10.54
N VAL A 29 -4.80 18.96 11.23
CA VAL A 29 -4.99 19.46 12.60
C VAL A 29 -4.15 18.67 13.63
N ILE A 30 -3.76 17.43 13.32
CA ILE A 30 -2.98 16.58 14.22
C ILE A 30 -1.56 17.16 14.37
N ARG A 31 -1.21 17.58 15.59
CA ARG A 31 0.10 18.19 15.93
C ARG A 31 1.28 17.24 15.71
N LEU A 32 1.16 15.99 16.13
CA LEU A 32 2.24 15.00 16.03
C LEU A 32 2.30 14.43 14.61
N SER A 33 3.38 14.71 13.89
CA SER A 33 3.56 14.29 12.49
C SER A 33 3.47 12.78 12.28
N THR A 34 4.01 11.99 13.20
CA THR A 34 3.94 10.52 13.15
C THR A 34 2.49 10.04 13.19
N TYR A 35 1.66 10.61 14.08
CA TYR A 35 0.23 10.28 14.18
C TYR A 35 -0.54 10.77 12.96
N ARG A 36 -0.25 11.98 12.47
CA ARG A 36 -0.87 12.50 11.26
C ARG A 36 -0.61 11.60 10.05
N THR A 37 0.64 11.18 9.87
CA THR A 37 1.04 10.22 8.84
C THR A 37 0.31 8.89 9.01
N ALA A 38 0.26 8.38 10.24
CA ALA A 38 -0.46 7.14 10.57
C ALA A 38 -1.94 7.23 10.20
N CYS A 39 -2.62 8.32 10.56
CA CYS A 39 -4.03 8.53 10.25
C CYS A 39 -4.29 8.63 8.75
N LYS A 40 -3.45 9.34 8.00
CA LYS A 40 -3.54 9.42 6.54
C LYS A 40 -3.33 8.04 5.88
N LEU A 41 -2.32 7.28 6.31
CA LEU A 41 -2.10 5.92 5.80
C LEU A 41 -3.23 4.96 6.21
N ARG A 42 -3.77 5.10 7.42
CA ARG A 42 -4.93 4.33 7.89
C ARG A 42 -6.18 4.64 7.08
N PHE A 43 -6.38 5.90 6.69
CA PHE A 43 -7.45 6.30 5.79
C PHE A 43 -7.32 5.59 4.44
N VAL A 44 -6.13 5.65 3.81
CA VAL A 44 -5.86 4.94 2.55
C VAL A 44 -6.08 3.44 2.70
N GLN A 45 -5.57 2.83 3.78
CA GLN A 45 -5.73 1.41 4.07
C GLN A 45 -7.20 0.99 4.20
N LYS A 46 -8.03 1.81 4.86
CA LYS A 46 -9.47 1.56 4.98
C LYS A 46 -10.18 1.72 3.64
N ARG A 47 -9.91 2.82 2.93
CA ARG A 47 -10.56 3.15 1.66
C ARG A 47 -10.25 2.16 0.54
N CYS A 48 -9.04 1.59 0.55
CA CYS A 48 -8.63 0.52 -0.35
C CYS A 48 -9.03 -0.88 0.14
N ASN A 49 -9.64 -1.06 1.32
CA ASN A 49 -9.93 -2.38 1.91
C ASN A 49 -8.71 -3.25 2.25
N LEU A 50 -7.49 -2.69 2.24
CA LEU A 50 -6.26 -3.41 2.62
C LEU A 50 -6.26 -3.86 4.09
N HIS A 51 -7.04 -3.21 4.96
CA HIS A 51 -7.21 -3.63 6.36
C HIS A 51 -7.86 -5.01 6.52
N LEU A 52 -8.53 -5.54 5.48
CA LEU A 52 -9.13 -6.87 5.44
C LEU A 52 -8.19 -7.92 4.83
N VAL A 53 -7.18 -7.49 4.08
CA VAL A 53 -6.18 -8.37 3.47
C VAL A 53 -5.14 -8.73 4.52
N ASP A 54 -4.99 -9.99 4.89
CA ASP A 54 -3.92 -10.42 5.78
C ASP A 54 -2.63 -10.76 4.99
N VAL A 55 -1.55 -10.98 5.75
CA VAL A 55 -0.24 -11.35 5.19
C VAL A 55 -0.33 -12.67 4.40
N TRP A 56 -1.18 -13.60 4.85
CA TRP A 56 -1.29 -14.91 4.23
C TRP A 56 -1.95 -14.84 2.84
N ASN A 57 -3.07 -14.14 2.70
CA ASN A 57 -3.74 -13.88 1.41
C ASN A 57 -2.79 -13.21 0.41
N MET A 58 -1.99 -12.25 0.89
CA MET A 58 -0.98 -11.60 0.06
C MET A 58 0.11 -12.59 -0.41
N ILE A 59 0.62 -13.45 0.48
CA ILE A 59 1.65 -14.45 0.14
C ILE A 59 1.12 -15.44 -0.90
N GLU A 60 -0.10 -15.92 -0.74
CA GLU A 60 -0.73 -16.85 -1.69
C GLU A 60 -0.91 -16.21 -3.06
N ALA A 61 -1.51 -15.01 -3.12
CA ALA A 61 -1.65 -14.30 -4.39
C ALA A 61 -0.28 -14.06 -5.07
N PHE A 62 0.77 -13.78 -4.31
CA PHE A 62 2.11 -13.64 -4.87
C PHE A 62 2.68 -14.94 -5.43
N ARG A 63 2.40 -16.07 -4.77
CA ARG A 63 2.81 -17.39 -5.24
C ARG A 63 2.07 -17.77 -6.52
N ASP A 64 0.76 -17.57 -6.55
CA ASP A 64 -0.09 -17.89 -7.71
C ASP A 64 0.30 -17.09 -8.96
N ASN A 65 0.79 -15.86 -8.77
CA ASN A 65 1.26 -14.99 -9.85
C ASN A 65 2.76 -15.16 -10.18
N GLY A 66 3.44 -16.13 -9.55
CA GLY A 66 4.85 -16.44 -9.79
C GLY A 66 5.81 -15.33 -9.33
N LEU A 67 5.42 -14.45 -8.41
CA LEU A 67 6.27 -13.34 -7.94
C LEU A 67 7.36 -13.80 -6.97
N ASN A 68 7.27 -15.04 -6.47
CA ASN A 68 8.28 -15.64 -5.60
C ASN A 68 9.54 -16.09 -6.35
N THR A 69 9.44 -16.32 -7.65
CA THR A 69 10.58 -16.73 -8.50
C THR A 69 11.23 -15.55 -9.23
N LEU A 70 10.54 -14.42 -9.31
CA LEU A 70 11.07 -13.20 -9.93
C LEU A 70 12.09 -12.52 -9.02
N ASP A 71 13.10 -11.94 -9.66
CA ASP A 71 14.05 -11.06 -8.99
C ASP A 71 13.34 -9.86 -8.36
N HIS A 72 13.83 -9.43 -7.20
CA HIS A 72 13.27 -8.30 -6.47
C HIS A 72 13.34 -6.99 -7.27
N ASN A 73 14.35 -6.83 -8.13
CA ASN A 73 14.51 -5.65 -8.97
C ASN A 73 13.79 -5.76 -10.32
N ALA A 74 13.12 -6.88 -10.61
CA ALA A 74 12.35 -7.02 -11.83
C ALA A 74 11.22 -5.99 -11.87
N GLU A 75 11.05 -5.35 -13.02
CA GLU A 75 9.98 -4.40 -13.26
C GLU A 75 8.70 -5.11 -13.68
N ILE A 76 7.57 -4.65 -13.16
CA ILE A 76 6.22 -5.05 -13.54
C ILE A 76 5.47 -3.85 -14.10
N ASN A 77 4.71 -4.08 -15.17
CA ASN A 77 3.85 -3.07 -15.77
C ASN A 77 2.54 -2.91 -14.97
N VAL A 78 1.84 -1.81 -15.23
CA VAL A 78 0.56 -1.49 -14.56
C VAL A 78 -0.49 -2.61 -14.76
N SER A 79 -0.57 -3.24 -15.94
CA SER A 79 -1.55 -4.29 -16.21
C SER A 79 -1.28 -5.58 -15.43
N ARG A 80 -0.01 -5.98 -15.28
CA ARG A 80 0.37 -7.12 -14.42
C ARG A 80 0.11 -6.80 -12.96
N LEU A 81 0.41 -5.57 -12.52
CA LEU A 81 0.09 -5.11 -11.17
C LEU A 81 -1.42 -5.23 -10.89
N GLU A 82 -2.26 -4.74 -11.80
CA GLU A 82 -3.72 -4.86 -11.72
C GLU A 82 -4.16 -6.33 -11.59
N THR A 83 -3.58 -7.23 -12.39
CA THR A 83 -3.88 -8.67 -12.32
C THR A 83 -3.57 -9.27 -10.93
N ILE A 84 -2.43 -8.89 -10.35
CA ILE A 84 -2.02 -9.33 -9.01
C ILE A 84 -2.99 -8.79 -7.95
N LEU A 85 -3.38 -7.51 -8.03
CA LEU A 85 -4.35 -6.91 -7.12
C LEU A 85 -5.72 -7.57 -7.23
N SER A 86 -6.16 -7.90 -8.45
CA SER A 86 -7.38 -8.65 -8.70
C SER A 86 -7.34 -10.01 -8.00
N SER A 87 -6.24 -10.76 -8.14
CA SER A 87 -6.06 -12.04 -7.44
C SER A 87 -6.23 -11.90 -5.93
N ILE A 88 -5.62 -10.88 -5.31
CA ILE A 88 -5.75 -10.60 -3.86
C ILE A 88 -7.20 -10.33 -3.45
N TYR A 89 -7.90 -9.44 -4.15
CA TYR A 89 -9.25 -9.03 -3.75
C TYR A 89 -10.32 -10.06 -4.09
N TYR A 90 -10.20 -10.78 -5.21
CA TYR A 90 -11.12 -11.87 -5.55
C TYR A 90 -10.96 -13.05 -4.58
N GLN A 91 -9.73 -13.40 -4.18
CA GLN A 91 -9.48 -14.41 -3.14
C GLN A 91 -10.03 -13.96 -1.77
N LEU A 92 -9.86 -12.69 -1.41
CA LEU A 92 -10.44 -12.11 -0.20
C LEU A 92 -11.98 -12.19 -0.22
N ASN A 93 -12.63 -11.76 -1.31
CA ASN A 93 -14.09 -11.70 -1.39
C ASN A 93 -14.74 -13.09 -1.26
N LYS A 94 -14.08 -14.14 -1.76
CA LYS A 94 -14.52 -15.54 -1.56
C LYS A 94 -14.51 -15.99 -0.09
N ARG A 95 -13.67 -15.39 0.75
CA ARG A 95 -13.52 -15.74 2.17
C ARG A 95 -14.43 -14.90 3.07
N LEU A 96 -14.86 -13.73 2.60
CA LEU A 96 -15.72 -12.84 3.37
C LEU A 96 -17.16 -13.38 3.41
N PRO A 97 -17.89 -13.18 4.53
CA PRO A 97 -19.32 -13.47 4.59
C PRO A 97 -20.08 -12.69 3.51
N THR A 98 -21.17 -13.25 2.99
CA THR A 98 -22.00 -12.62 1.95
C THR A 98 -22.58 -11.26 2.36
N THR A 99 -22.68 -11.01 3.67
CA THR A 99 -23.13 -9.73 4.25
C THR A 99 -22.04 -8.65 4.27
N HIS A 100 -20.78 -8.98 3.98
CA HIS A 100 -19.62 -8.08 4.08
C HIS A 100 -18.82 -8.02 2.76
N GLN A 101 -19.49 -8.27 1.64
CA GLN A 101 -18.83 -8.22 0.33
C GLN A 101 -18.38 -6.80 0.01
N ILE A 102 -17.13 -6.71 -0.48
CA ILE A 102 -16.53 -5.45 -0.93
C ILE A 102 -16.72 -5.27 -2.43
N ASN A 103 -16.77 -4.03 -2.89
CA ASN A 103 -16.66 -3.73 -4.32
C ASN A 103 -15.19 -3.93 -4.77
N VAL A 104 -14.94 -5.07 -5.39
CA VAL A 104 -13.59 -5.52 -5.79
C VAL A 104 -12.97 -4.57 -6.82
N GLU A 105 -13.70 -4.27 -7.89
CA GLU A 105 -13.24 -3.40 -8.99
C GLU A 105 -12.84 -2.00 -8.48
N GLN A 106 -13.66 -1.40 -7.61
CA GLN A 106 -13.34 -0.11 -7.00
C GLN A 106 -12.08 -0.18 -6.12
N SER A 107 -11.93 -1.27 -5.35
CA SER A 107 -10.78 -1.45 -4.44
C SER A 107 -9.48 -1.62 -5.22
N ILE A 108 -9.52 -2.36 -6.33
CA ILE A 108 -8.38 -2.53 -7.25
C ILE A 108 -7.98 -1.18 -7.84
N GLY A 109 -8.94 -0.44 -8.40
CA GLY A 109 -8.66 0.86 -9.03
C GLY A 109 -8.07 1.88 -8.05
N LEU A 110 -8.61 1.98 -6.84
CA LEU A 110 -8.09 2.88 -5.81
C LEU A 110 -6.66 2.51 -5.39
N LEU A 111 -6.41 1.23 -5.16
CA LEU A 111 -5.09 0.75 -4.75
C LEU A 111 -4.05 0.90 -5.87
N LEU A 112 -4.42 0.53 -7.10
CA LEU A 112 -3.56 0.68 -8.28
C LEU A 112 -3.12 2.13 -8.46
N ASN A 113 -4.08 3.06 -8.42
CA ASN A 113 -3.80 4.50 -8.52
C ASN A 113 -2.88 4.99 -7.41
N PHE A 114 -3.08 4.53 -6.17
CA PHE A 114 -2.21 4.90 -5.06
C PHE A 114 -0.79 4.34 -5.22
N MET A 115 -0.64 3.09 -5.67
CA MET A 115 0.67 2.48 -5.89
C MET A 115 1.45 3.18 -7.02
N VAL A 116 0.80 3.45 -8.15
CA VAL A 116 1.39 4.21 -9.26
C VAL A 116 1.79 5.61 -8.79
N ALA A 117 0.93 6.33 -8.07
CA ALA A 117 1.26 7.65 -7.54
C ALA A 117 2.42 7.64 -6.52
N THR A 118 2.65 6.52 -5.83
CA THR A 118 3.69 6.39 -4.81
C THR A 118 5.05 5.98 -5.41
N TYR A 119 5.04 5.08 -6.40
CA TYR A 119 6.26 4.39 -6.85
C TYR A 119 6.63 4.66 -8.31
N ASP A 120 5.71 5.13 -9.15
CA ASP A 120 5.98 5.51 -10.54
C ASP A 120 6.21 7.03 -10.65
N SER A 121 7.24 7.53 -9.98
CA SER A 121 7.58 8.96 -9.98
C SER A 121 8.04 9.47 -11.34
N GLU A 122 8.59 8.58 -12.18
CA GLU A 122 9.09 8.92 -13.52
C GLU A 122 8.01 8.78 -14.61
N SER A 123 6.79 8.32 -14.26
CA SER A 123 5.68 8.09 -15.20
C SER A 123 6.03 7.11 -16.33
N HIS A 124 6.90 6.14 -16.04
CA HIS A 124 7.30 5.10 -16.99
C HIS A 124 6.30 3.93 -17.02
N GLY A 125 5.31 3.91 -16.11
CA GLY A 125 4.29 2.87 -16.05
C GLY A 125 4.82 1.54 -15.52
N LYS A 126 5.91 1.57 -14.74
CA LYS A 126 6.57 0.40 -14.21
C LYS A 126 6.92 0.55 -12.73
N LEU A 127 6.82 -0.56 -12.00
CA LEU A 127 7.17 -0.64 -10.59
C LEU A 127 8.04 -1.87 -10.37
N THR A 128 8.93 -1.86 -9.37
CA THR A 128 9.66 -3.08 -9.04
C THR A 128 8.78 -4.06 -8.27
N VAL A 129 9.03 -5.37 -8.40
CA VAL A 129 8.38 -6.41 -7.59
C VAL A 129 8.59 -6.13 -6.10
N PHE A 130 9.78 -5.67 -5.72
CA PHE A 130 10.10 -5.34 -4.33
C PHE A 130 9.28 -4.16 -3.78
N SER A 131 9.13 -3.07 -4.53
CA SER A 131 8.30 -1.92 -4.13
C SER A 131 6.86 -2.33 -3.85
N MET A 132 6.27 -3.14 -4.74
CA MET A 132 4.91 -3.65 -4.59
C MET A 132 4.79 -4.54 -3.34
N LYS A 133 5.70 -5.50 -3.16
CA LYS A 133 5.71 -6.39 -1.97
C LYS A 133 5.86 -5.59 -0.69
N ALA A 134 6.78 -4.62 -0.65
CA ALA A 134 7.04 -3.79 0.52
C ALA A 134 5.80 -2.96 0.91
N MET A 135 5.14 -2.33 -0.06
CA MET A 135 3.92 -1.56 0.17
C MET A 135 2.81 -2.42 0.75
N LEU A 136 2.49 -3.54 0.07
CA LEU A 136 1.40 -4.42 0.45
C LEU A 136 1.65 -5.06 1.82
N ALA A 137 2.88 -5.49 2.09
CA ALA A 137 3.26 -6.06 3.40
C ALA A 137 3.15 -5.04 4.56
N THR A 138 3.39 -3.77 4.26
CA THR A 138 3.29 -2.71 5.27
C THR A 138 1.82 -2.36 5.53
N MET A 139 1.04 -2.21 4.44
CA MET A 139 -0.33 -1.70 4.46
C MET A 139 -1.41 -2.77 4.66
N CYS A 140 -1.11 -4.07 4.59
CA CYS A 140 -2.09 -5.13 4.84
C CYS A 140 -2.67 -5.07 6.27
N GLY A 141 -3.79 -5.73 6.51
CA GLY A 141 -4.34 -5.99 7.84
C GLY A 141 -3.55 -7.06 8.61
N GLY A 142 -3.89 -7.23 9.88
CA GLY A 142 -3.32 -8.29 10.73
C GLY A 142 -2.28 -7.83 11.73
N LYS A 143 -1.69 -8.80 12.44
CA LYS A 143 -0.77 -8.55 13.56
C LYS A 143 0.56 -8.01 13.04
N ILE A 144 1.13 -7.04 13.74
CA ILE A 144 2.42 -6.45 13.39
C ILE A 144 3.55 -7.50 13.33
N VAL A 145 3.50 -8.50 14.21
CA VAL A 145 4.49 -9.58 14.28
C VAL A 145 4.54 -10.39 12.97
N ASP A 146 3.38 -10.67 12.36
CA ASP A 146 3.32 -11.46 11.13
C ASP A 146 3.84 -10.67 9.93
N LYS A 147 3.53 -9.38 9.89
CA LYS A 147 4.10 -8.46 8.89
C LYS A 147 5.62 -8.37 9.00
N LEU A 148 6.13 -8.20 10.21
CA LEU A 148 7.57 -8.11 10.47
C LEU A 148 8.28 -9.43 10.12
N ARG A 149 7.69 -10.59 10.43
CA ARG A 149 8.23 -11.88 9.98
C ARG A 149 8.30 -11.97 8.46
N TYR A 150 7.25 -11.55 7.76
CA TYR A 150 7.24 -11.57 6.30
C TYR A 150 8.28 -10.61 5.71
N ILE A 151 8.36 -9.37 6.22
CA ILE A 151 9.36 -8.40 5.77
C ILE A 151 10.76 -8.95 6.01
N PHE A 152 11.01 -9.52 7.19
CA PHE A 152 12.30 -10.13 7.53
C PHE A 152 12.67 -11.24 6.53
N SER A 153 11.73 -12.09 6.13
CA SER A 153 11.99 -13.16 5.14
C SER A 153 12.33 -12.62 3.74
N GLN A 154 11.90 -11.41 3.40
CA GLN A 154 12.28 -10.78 2.12
C GLN A 154 13.68 -10.17 2.15
N ILE A 155 14.14 -9.71 3.33
CA ILE A 155 15.43 -9.03 3.49
C ILE A 155 16.53 -9.94 4.07
N SER A 156 16.19 -11.15 4.50
CA SER A 156 17.17 -12.13 4.98
C SER A 156 17.80 -12.92 3.84
N ASP A 157 18.93 -13.55 4.13
CA ASP A 157 19.54 -14.57 3.28
C ASP A 157 19.06 -15.98 3.67
N SER A 158 19.63 -17.01 3.03
CA SER A 158 19.33 -18.42 3.31
C SER A 158 19.84 -18.89 4.68
N SER A 159 20.75 -18.15 5.31
CA SER A 159 21.24 -18.44 6.67
C SER A 159 20.33 -17.85 7.76
N GLY A 160 19.33 -17.06 7.37
CA GLY A 160 18.45 -16.34 8.28
C GLY A 160 19.04 -15.04 8.82
N ALA A 161 20.18 -14.58 8.27
CA ALA A 161 20.78 -13.31 8.61
C ALA A 161 20.19 -12.18 7.75
N MET A 162 20.03 -11.00 8.35
CA MET A 162 19.53 -9.83 7.62
C MET A 162 20.61 -9.29 6.67
N VAL A 163 20.26 -9.11 5.39
CA VAL A 163 21.13 -8.47 4.41
C VAL A 163 20.91 -6.96 4.48
N PHE A 164 21.92 -6.22 4.95
CA PHE A 164 21.81 -4.77 5.15
C PHE A 164 21.38 -4.01 3.89
N ALA A 165 21.89 -4.40 2.72
CA ALA A 165 21.51 -3.78 1.45
C ALA A 165 20.01 -3.93 1.14
N LYS A 166 19.43 -5.11 1.39
CA LYS A 166 17.99 -5.35 1.22
C LYS A 166 17.15 -4.59 2.25
N PHE A 167 17.67 -4.45 3.47
CA PHE A 167 17.03 -3.64 4.50
C PHE A 167 17.03 -2.15 4.15
N ASP A 168 18.15 -1.61 3.67
CA ASP A 168 18.23 -0.21 3.18
C ASP A 168 17.25 0.01 2.01
N GLN A 169 17.20 -0.93 1.06
CA GLN A 169 16.23 -0.90 -0.03
C GLN A 169 14.79 -0.92 0.50
N PHE A 170 14.48 -1.79 1.48
CA PHE A 170 13.16 -1.84 2.12
C PHE A 170 12.78 -0.49 2.73
N LEU A 171 13.68 0.12 3.51
CA LEU A 171 13.44 1.42 4.13
C LEU A 171 13.15 2.50 3.09
N ARG A 172 13.90 2.53 1.98
CA ARG A 172 13.65 3.48 0.88
C ARG A 172 12.25 3.30 0.29
N GLU A 173 11.81 2.07 0.07
CA GLU A 173 10.49 1.80 -0.49
C GLU A 173 9.36 2.16 0.47
N VAL A 174 9.50 1.89 1.77
CA VAL A 174 8.44 2.21 2.75
C VAL A 174 8.40 3.73 3.04
N LEU A 175 9.52 4.43 2.99
CA LEU A 175 9.58 5.90 3.15
C LEU A 175 8.88 6.68 2.02
N LYS A 176 8.60 6.04 0.88
CA LYS A 176 7.76 6.62 -0.17
C LYS A 176 6.30 6.73 0.25
N LEU A 177 5.80 5.89 1.17
CA LEU A 177 4.40 5.93 1.63
C LEU A 177 4.05 7.23 2.37
N PRO A 178 4.81 7.67 3.39
CA PRO A 178 4.62 8.99 4.00
C PRO A 178 4.72 10.13 2.97
N THR A 179 5.62 10.02 2.01
CA THR A 179 5.78 11.01 0.94
C THR A 179 4.53 11.10 0.07
N ALA A 180 3.94 9.96 -0.30
CA ALA A 180 2.71 9.90 -1.09
C ALA A 180 1.49 10.52 -0.37
N VAL A 181 1.47 10.53 0.97
CA VAL A 181 0.43 11.21 1.76
C VAL A 181 0.80 12.63 2.19
N PHE A 182 1.79 13.23 1.52
CA PHE A 182 2.25 14.60 1.72
C PHE A 182 2.89 14.88 3.09
N GLU A 183 3.58 13.88 3.68
CA GLU A 183 4.26 13.99 4.98
C GLU A 183 5.79 13.91 4.88
N ALA A 184 6.35 14.00 3.66
CA ALA A 184 7.78 13.80 3.38
C ALA A 184 8.75 14.65 4.24
N LEU A 185 8.35 15.87 4.59
CA LEU A 185 9.17 16.82 5.36
C LEU A 185 9.15 16.56 6.87
N CYS A 186 8.21 15.73 7.35
CA CYS A 186 7.99 15.55 8.78
C CYS A 186 8.68 14.33 9.37
N LEU A 187 9.32 13.49 8.54
CA LEU A 187 10.15 12.38 8.95
C LEU A 187 11.62 12.75 8.68
N PRO A 188 12.43 13.04 9.71
CA PRO A 188 13.88 13.06 9.56
C PRO A 188 14.31 11.72 8.96
N ARG A 189 15.29 11.71 8.05
CA ARG A 189 15.82 10.52 7.35
C ARG A 189 16.31 9.36 8.27
N ARG A 190 16.10 9.45 9.58
CA ARG A 190 16.48 8.49 10.63
C ARG A 190 15.35 8.09 11.60
N CYS A 191 14.12 8.56 11.46
CA CYS A 191 13.04 8.20 12.39
C CYS A 191 12.20 7.00 11.90
N HIS A 192 12.04 6.01 12.80
CA HIS A 192 11.44 4.70 12.57
C HIS A 192 10.04 4.74 11.93
N VAL A 193 9.94 4.28 10.68
CA VAL A 193 8.69 4.11 9.92
C VAL A 193 7.73 3.14 10.61
N THR A 194 8.26 2.21 11.41
CA THR A 194 7.50 1.25 12.20
C THR A 194 6.62 1.91 13.27
N ALA A 195 7.01 3.07 13.80
CA ALA A 195 6.24 3.76 14.84
C ALA A 195 4.92 4.36 14.30
N ALA A 196 4.88 4.78 13.03
CA ALA A 196 3.66 5.30 12.42
C ALA A 196 2.58 4.22 12.26
N PHE A 197 2.94 2.97 11.97
CA PHE A 197 1.95 1.89 11.79
C PHE A 197 1.37 1.35 13.10
N VAL A 198 2.10 1.46 14.22
CA VAL A 198 1.66 0.98 15.54
C VAL A 198 0.82 2.04 16.28
N ALA A 199 1.00 3.32 15.96
CA ALA A 199 0.46 4.42 16.76
C ALA A 199 -1.04 4.72 16.58
N CYS A 200 -1.73 4.16 15.59
CA CYS A 200 -3.18 4.40 15.40
C CYS A 200 -3.99 3.20 15.95
N PRO A 201 -4.67 3.34 17.11
CA PRO A 201 -5.55 2.29 17.64
C PRO A 201 -6.68 1.96 16.66
N PRO A 202 -7.27 0.75 16.71
CA PRO A 202 -8.43 0.39 15.89
C PRO A 202 -9.68 1.23 16.18
N SER A 203 -9.72 1.89 17.34
CA SER A 203 -10.85 2.68 17.85
C SER A 203 -10.45 4.13 18.14
N THR A 204 -10.29 4.95 17.11
CA THR A 204 -10.23 6.41 17.26
C THR A 204 -11.22 7.05 16.31
N SER A 205 -12.50 6.90 16.63
CA SER A 205 -13.57 7.82 16.22
C SER A 205 -13.97 8.74 17.38
N SER A 206 -13.21 8.75 18.49
CA SER A 206 -13.65 9.35 19.77
C SER A 206 -12.60 10.27 20.43
N LEU A 207 -11.55 10.65 19.72
CA LEU A 207 -10.57 11.63 20.21
C LEU A 207 -10.24 12.62 19.09
N LEU A 208 -11.27 13.39 18.71
CA LEU A 208 -11.21 14.76 18.22
C LEU A 208 -12.49 15.44 18.69
#